data_AF-A0A163KF43-F1
#
_entry.id   AF-A0A163KF43-F1
#
_cell.length_a   1.000
_cell.length_b   1.000
_cell.length_c   1.000
_cell.angle_alpha   90.00
_cell.angle_beta   90.00
_cell.angle_gamma   90.00
#
_symmetry.space_group_name_H-M   'P 1'
#
loop_
_entity.id
_entity.type
_entity.pdbx_description
1 polymer ?
#
loop_
_entity_poly.entity_id
_entity_poly.type
_entity_poly.pdbx_seq_one_letter_code
_entity_poly.pdbx_strand_id
1 'polypeptide(L)'
;MNPRTSSNFHIAGYSYAFFWWGLFTLYCLGHQFNRWRIYLHRRRQLQLQKKNGSADLGATVFDPSLPWERWLRPLDRVVSIPWVTEMIAIKHIVGVSLFIAINLIWIFFAPFKWSDGFTSYQLAAIGMFDRRAAFIGMVNWAFVFMLASRNSLLSAMSGFTFEQMIPYHRWLARIGLLEFIPHFVWRM
;
A
#
# COMPACT_ATOMS: atom_id res chain seq x y z
N MET A 1 13.05 16.23 30.92
CA MET A 1 13.11 14.94 30.20
C MET A 1 12.90 15.25 28.72
N ASN A 2 13.97 15.36 27.93
CA ASN A 2 13.82 15.65 26.50
C ASN A 2 13.23 14.42 25.81
N PRO A 3 12.11 14.53 25.06
CA PRO A 3 11.61 13.41 24.28
C PRO A 3 12.67 13.08 23.22
N ARG A 4 13.35 11.94 23.38
CA ARG A 4 14.31 11.39 22.41
C ARG A 4 13.58 10.79 21.21
N THR A 5 12.72 11.56 20.55
CA THR A 5 11.98 11.12 19.35
C THR A 5 12.88 11.07 18.11
N SER A 6 14.07 11.65 18.16
CA SER A 6 15.05 11.67 17.06
C SER A 6 16.27 10.78 17.29
N SER A 7 16.19 9.77 18.16
CA SER A 7 17.31 8.83 18.27
C SER A 7 17.48 8.06 16.95
N ASN A 8 18.73 7.92 16.49
CA ASN A 8 19.12 7.15 15.29
C ASN A 8 18.64 5.68 15.28
N PHE A 9 17.96 5.26 16.34
CA PHE A 9 17.44 3.94 16.59
C PHE A 9 16.24 3.59 15.69
N HIS A 10 15.35 4.55 15.40
CA HIS A 10 14.12 4.31 14.62
C HIS A 10 14.20 4.76 13.17
N ILE A 11 15.36 5.27 12.71
CA ILE A 11 15.52 5.81 11.35
C ILE A 11 15.18 4.76 10.29
N ALA A 12 15.60 3.51 10.47
CA ALA A 12 15.26 2.42 9.57
C ALA A 12 13.73 2.18 9.56
N GLY A 13 13.09 2.16 10.73
CA GLY A 13 11.64 2.07 10.80
C GLY A 13 10.92 3.23 10.08
N TYR A 14 11.40 4.46 10.26
CA TYR A 14 10.83 5.62 9.57
C TYR A 14 11.04 5.56 8.06
N SER A 15 12.20 5.14 7.56
CA SER A 15 12.41 4.98 6.12
C SER A 15 11.52 3.90 5.52
N TYR A 16 11.25 2.82 6.25
CA TYR A 16 10.23 1.82 5.86
C TYR A 16 8.82 2.44 5.78
N ALA A 17 8.44 3.23 6.79
CA ALA A 17 7.16 3.94 6.77
C ALA A 17 7.07 4.92 5.59
N PHE A 18 8.08 5.76 5.38
CA PHE A 18 8.15 6.68 4.25
C PHE A 18 8.11 5.95 2.90
N PHE A 19 8.74 4.78 2.80
CA PHE A 19 8.72 3.98 1.57
C PHE A 19 7.29 3.56 1.22
N TRP A 20 6.57 2.91 2.13
CA TRP A 20 5.21 2.44 1.84
C TRP A 20 4.18 3.56 1.74
N TRP A 21 4.20 4.52 2.67
CA TRP A 21 3.28 5.66 2.64
C TRP A 21 3.56 6.59 1.46
N GLY A 22 4.83 6.75 1.10
CA GLY A 22 5.25 7.48 -0.09
C GLY A 22 4.78 6.79 -1.36
N LEU A 23 4.99 5.48 -1.49
CA LEU A 23 4.49 4.70 -2.64
C LEU A 23 2.96 4.80 -2.76
N PHE A 24 2.24 4.69 -1.64
CA PHE A 24 0.78 4.83 -1.63
C PHE A 24 0.33 6.25 -2.00
N THR A 25 1.06 7.28 -1.56
CA THR A 25 0.79 8.67 -1.92
C THR A 25 1.05 8.92 -3.39
N LEU A 26 2.16 8.42 -3.95
CA LEU A 26 2.45 8.49 -5.39
C LEU A 26 1.36 7.80 -6.21
N TYR A 27 0.87 6.65 -5.76
CA TYR A 27 -0.29 5.98 -6.36
C TYR A 27 -1.54 6.88 -6.36
N CYS A 28 -1.88 7.47 -5.22
CA CYS A 28 -3.03 8.38 -5.12
C CYS A 28 -2.88 9.59 -6.05
N LEU A 29 -1.68 10.21 -6.10
CA LEU A 29 -1.40 11.32 -7.00
C LEU A 29 -1.55 10.91 -8.47
N GLY A 30 -1.04 9.74 -8.85
CA GLY A 30 -1.20 9.20 -10.20
C GLY A 30 -2.68 8.97 -10.57
N HIS A 31 -3.46 8.43 -9.65
CA HIS A 31 -4.91 8.23 -9.84
C HIS A 31 -5.65 9.58 -10.00
N GLN A 32 -5.37 10.57 -9.15
CA GLN A 32 -5.98 11.91 -9.27
C GLN A 32 -5.57 12.61 -10.56
N PHE A 33 -4.31 12.48 -10.97
CA PHE A 33 -3.83 13.00 -12.24
C PHE A 33 -4.56 12.37 -13.43
N ASN A 34 -4.81 11.06 -13.41
CA ASN A 34 -5.57 10.40 -14.47
C ASN A 34 -7.02 10.90 -14.53
N ARG A 35 -7.68 11.05 -13.37
CA ARG A 35 -9.03 11.65 -13.30
C ARG A 35 -9.08 13.06 -13.87
N TRP A 36 -8.09 13.89 -13.53
CA TRP A 36 -7.97 15.24 -14.06
C TRP A 36 -7.83 15.25 -15.58
N ARG A 37 -6.99 14.37 -16.14
CA ARG A 37 -6.81 14.20 -17.59
C ARG A 37 -8.12 13.81 -18.28
N ILE A 38 -8.85 12.85 -17.73
CA ILE A 38 -10.15 12.40 -18.25
C ILE A 38 -11.17 13.56 -18.23
N TYR A 39 -11.20 14.32 -17.13
CA TYR A 39 -12.08 15.48 -16.99
C TYR A 39 -11.78 16.55 -18.05
N LEU A 40 -10.51 16.90 -18.25
CA LEU A 40 -10.10 17.86 -19.28
C LEU A 40 -10.47 17.38 -20.68
N HIS A 41 -10.29 16.09 -20.98
CA HIS A 41 -10.67 15.50 -22.26
C HIS A 41 -12.20 15.61 -22.50
N ARG A 42 -13.01 15.18 -21.53
CA ARG A 42 -14.48 15.29 -21.61
C ARG A 42 -14.94 16.75 -21.77
N ARG A 43 -14.31 17.68 -21.05
CA ARG A 43 -14.63 19.12 -21.15
C ARG A 43 -14.34 19.67 -22.55
N ARG A 44 -13.22 19.29 -23.17
CA ARG A 44 -12.89 19.67 -24.55
C ARG A 44 -13.92 19.12 -25.54
N GLN A 45 -14.33 17.86 -25.39
CA GLN A 45 -15.36 17.27 -26.25
C GLN A 45 -16.70 17.99 -26.14
N LEU A 46 -17.15 18.31 -24.92
CA LEU A 46 -18.40 19.06 -24.71
C LEU A 46 -18.36 20.47 -25.33
N GLN A 47 -17.21 21.15 -25.29
CA GLN A 47 -17.05 22.46 -25.93
C GLN A 47 -17.10 22.37 -27.46
N LEU A 48 -16.45 21.36 -28.04
CA LEU A 48 -16.48 21.11 -29.48
C LEU A 48 -17.89 20.73 -29.96
N GLN A 49 -18.63 19.95 -29.17
CA GLN A 49 -20.01 19.55 -29.48
C GLN A 49 -20.95 20.76 -29.53
N LYS A 50 -20.77 21.71 -28.58
CA LYS A 50 -21.52 22.97 -28.58
C LYS A 50 -21.19 23.87 -29.76
N LYS A 51 -19.96 23.82 -30.28
CA LYS A 51 -19.49 24.71 -31.35
C LYS A 51 -19.83 24.22 -32.75
N ASN A 52 -19.73 22.91 -32.99
CA ASN A 52 -19.82 22.33 -34.35
C ASN A 52 -21.14 21.60 -34.63
N GLY A 53 -22.08 21.57 -33.68
CA GLY A 53 -23.27 20.72 -33.77
C GLY A 53 -22.90 19.24 -33.65
N SER A 54 -23.90 18.36 -33.52
CA SER A 54 -23.76 16.91 -33.31
C SER A 54 -23.12 16.13 -34.46
N ALA A 55 -22.52 16.81 -35.44
CA ALA A 55 -21.86 16.19 -36.58
C ALA A 55 -20.41 15.86 -36.23
N ASP A 56 -20.20 14.58 -35.94
CA ASP A 56 -18.94 13.86 -36.08
C ASP A 56 -17.76 14.44 -35.30
N LEU A 57 -17.91 14.43 -33.97
CA LEU A 57 -16.78 14.53 -33.04
C LEU A 57 -15.93 13.27 -33.19
N GLY A 58 -15.05 13.32 -34.19
CA GLY A 58 -14.19 12.23 -34.63
C GLY A 58 -13.72 11.37 -33.47
N ALA A 59 -13.88 10.07 -33.68
CA ALA A 59 -13.47 8.95 -32.84
C ALA A 59 -11.95 8.89 -32.63
N THR A 60 -11.31 9.98 -32.18
CA THR A 60 -10.00 9.89 -31.55
C THR A 60 -10.22 9.09 -30.28
N VAL A 61 -9.91 7.79 -30.38
CA VAL A 61 -10.02 6.80 -29.30
C VAL A 61 -9.15 7.30 -28.14
N PHE A 62 -9.75 8.07 -27.24
CA PHE A 62 -9.09 8.49 -26.02
C PHE A 62 -9.03 7.26 -25.13
N ASP A 63 -7.83 6.69 -25.04
CA ASP A 63 -7.57 5.63 -24.08
C ASP A 63 -7.46 6.27 -22.68
N PRO A 64 -8.42 5.99 -21.77
CA PRO A 64 -8.38 6.52 -20.41
C PRO A 64 -7.26 5.90 -19.58
N SER A 65 -6.61 4.85 -20.06
CA SER A 65 -5.48 4.24 -19.38
C SER A 65 -4.21 5.06 -19.53
N LEU A 66 -3.37 4.99 -18.50
CA LEU A 66 -2.04 5.60 -18.55
C LEU A 66 -1.11 4.70 -19.39
N PRO A 67 -0.06 5.24 -20.04
CA PRO A 67 0.81 4.45 -20.91
C PRO A 67 1.41 3.22 -20.23
N TRP A 68 1.75 3.32 -18.94
CA TRP A 68 2.28 2.21 -18.14
C TRP A 68 1.23 1.18 -17.71
N GLU A 69 -0.04 1.55 -17.63
CA GLU A 69 -1.12 0.59 -17.32
C GLU A 69 -1.24 -0.45 -18.42
N ARG A 70 -0.96 -0.08 -19.68
CA ARG A 70 -0.94 -1.03 -20.81
C ARG A 70 0.06 -2.16 -20.60
N TRP A 71 1.20 -1.88 -19.95
CA TRP A 71 2.23 -2.88 -19.67
C TRP A 71 1.84 -3.80 -18.50
N LEU A 72 0.97 -3.31 -17.62
CA LEU A 72 0.47 -4.05 -16.46
C LEU A 72 -0.81 -4.86 -16.78
N ARG A 73 -1.49 -4.60 -17.90
CA ARG A 73 -2.71 -5.34 -18.34
C ARG A 73 -2.59 -6.87 -18.31
N PRO A 74 -1.45 -7.49 -18.68
CA PRO A 74 -1.32 -8.95 -18.56
C PRO A 74 -1.52 -9.46 -17.12
N LEU A 75 -1.22 -8.64 -16.11
CA LEU A 75 -1.37 -8.95 -14.68
C LEU A 75 -2.80 -8.74 -14.17
N ASP A 76 -3.70 -8.15 -14.97
CA ASP A 76 -5.12 -8.02 -14.65
C ASP A 76 -5.88 -9.35 -14.82
N ARG A 77 -5.23 -10.38 -15.38
CA ARG A 77 -5.81 -11.72 -15.46
C ARG A 77 -6.13 -12.24 -14.06
N VAL A 78 -7.25 -12.92 -13.97
CA VAL A 78 -7.81 -13.43 -12.72
C VAL A 78 -7.60 -14.93 -12.66
N VAL A 79 -7.19 -15.42 -11.50
CA VAL A 79 -6.93 -16.85 -11.26
C VAL A 79 -7.84 -17.33 -10.13
N SER A 80 -8.38 -18.53 -10.31
CA SER A 80 -9.05 -19.28 -9.23
C SER A 80 -8.00 -20.04 -8.44
N ILE A 81 -7.86 -19.70 -7.16
CA ILE A 81 -7.02 -20.45 -6.24
C ILE A 81 -7.94 -21.47 -5.56
N PRO A 82 -7.61 -22.78 -5.58
CA PRO A 82 -8.46 -23.75 -4.91
C PRO A 82 -8.58 -23.39 -3.42
N TRP A 83 -9.75 -23.68 -2.83
CA TRP A 83 -10.11 -23.32 -1.45
C TRP A 83 -10.28 -21.81 -1.15
N VAL A 84 -10.12 -20.93 -2.15
CA VAL A 84 -10.44 -19.49 -2.04
C VAL A 84 -11.72 -19.21 -2.82
N THR A 85 -12.74 -18.67 -2.15
CA THR A 85 -14.06 -18.39 -2.77
C THR A 85 -14.04 -17.19 -3.71
N GLU A 86 -13.04 -16.32 -3.59
CA GLU A 86 -12.91 -15.10 -4.37
C GLU A 86 -11.88 -15.26 -5.50
N MET A 87 -12.24 -14.76 -6.67
CA MET A 87 -11.38 -14.65 -7.83
C MET A 87 -10.35 -13.54 -7.62
N ILE A 88 -9.04 -13.85 -7.70
CA ILE A 88 -7.97 -12.90 -7.40
C ILE A 88 -7.17 -12.57 -8.67
N ALA A 89 -6.95 -11.28 -8.93
CA ALA A 89 -6.09 -10.83 -10.02
C ALA A 89 -4.60 -11.13 -9.74
N ILE A 90 -3.85 -11.55 -10.76
CA ILE A 90 -2.42 -11.90 -10.64
C ILE A 90 -1.60 -10.75 -10.06
N LYS A 91 -1.90 -9.51 -10.45
CA LYS A 91 -1.24 -8.31 -9.89
C LYS A 91 -1.35 -8.23 -8.37
N HIS A 92 -2.45 -8.68 -7.77
CA HIS A 92 -2.63 -8.68 -6.32
C HIS A 92 -1.76 -9.75 -5.66
N ILE A 93 -1.67 -10.93 -6.27
CA ILE A 93 -0.79 -12.02 -5.81
C ILE A 93 0.66 -11.54 -5.83
N VAL A 94 1.12 -11.01 -6.98
CA VAL A 94 2.48 -10.47 -7.13
C VAL A 94 2.72 -9.34 -6.14
N GLY A 95 1.77 -8.42 -5.98
CA GLY A 95 1.87 -7.31 -5.04
C GLY A 95 2.01 -7.76 -3.58
N VAL A 96 1.19 -8.73 -3.16
CA VAL A 96 1.27 -9.29 -1.79
C VAL A 96 2.55 -10.09 -1.60
N SER A 97 2.99 -10.87 -2.58
CA SER A 97 4.27 -11.60 -2.51
C SER A 97 5.46 -10.65 -2.37
N LEU A 98 5.50 -9.56 -3.16
CA LEU A 98 6.53 -8.52 -3.04
C LEU A 98 6.45 -7.82 -1.69
N PHE A 99 5.25 -7.50 -1.21
CA PHE A 99 5.04 -6.91 0.10
C PHE A 99 5.60 -7.80 1.20
N ILE A 100 5.30 -9.11 1.19
CA ILE A 100 5.85 -10.07 2.16
C ILE A 100 7.38 -10.15 2.05
N ALA A 101 7.93 -10.25 0.84
CA ALA A 101 9.38 -10.32 0.65
C ALA A 101 10.10 -9.08 1.19
N ILE A 102 9.57 -7.88 0.93
CA ILE A 102 10.10 -6.63 1.46
C ILE A 102 10.00 -6.61 3.00
N ASN A 103 8.86 -7.00 3.57
CA ASN A 103 8.72 -7.13 5.03
C ASN A 103 9.80 -8.01 5.63
N LEU A 104 10.00 -9.21 5.10
CA LEU A 104 11.03 -10.13 5.58
C LEU A 104 12.43 -9.53 5.46
N ILE A 105 12.76 -8.87 4.35
CA ILE A 105 14.05 -8.19 4.18
C ILE A 105 14.27 -7.15 5.28
N TRP A 106 13.26 -6.34 5.58
CA TRP A 106 13.36 -5.32 6.62
C TRP A 106 13.41 -5.94 8.03
N ILE A 107 12.66 -7.00 8.30
CA ILE A 107 12.67 -7.70 9.59
C ILE A 107 14.06 -8.32 9.84
N PHE A 108 14.66 -8.96 8.84
CA PHE A 108 15.93 -9.68 9.02
C PHE A 108 17.17 -8.79 8.90
N PHE A 109 17.14 -7.76 8.05
CA PHE A 109 18.37 -7.03 7.68
C PHE A 109 18.35 -5.54 7.99
N ALA A 110 17.23 -4.95 8.41
CA ALA A 110 17.20 -3.51 8.68
C ALA A 110 18.18 -3.12 9.80
N PRO A 111 18.95 -2.02 9.65
CA PRO A 111 19.98 -1.61 10.59
C PRO A 111 19.38 -0.90 11.83
N PHE A 112 18.51 -1.60 12.57
CA PHE A 112 18.04 -1.14 13.87
C PHE A 112 19.18 -1.21 14.87
N LYS A 113 19.36 -0.13 15.64
CA LYS A 113 20.37 -0.13 16.70
C LYS A 113 19.93 -1.04 17.85
N TRP A 114 20.85 -1.79 18.42
CA TRP A 114 20.62 -2.48 19.68
C TRP A 114 20.78 -1.49 20.84
N SER A 115 20.02 -1.70 21.92
CA SER A 115 20.19 -0.93 23.15
C SER A 115 19.72 -1.78 24.32
N ASP A 116 20.67 -2.09 25.20
CA ASP A 116 20.49 -2.97 26.37
C ASP A 116 19.44 -2.44 27.35
N GLY A 117 19.23 -1.11 27.40
CA GLY A 117 18.26 -0.48 28.30
C GLY A 117 16.78 -0.63 27.91
N PHE A 118 16.48 -1.28 26.79
CA PHE A 118 15.11 -1.35 26.26
C PHE A 118 14.66 -2.80 25.93
N THR A 119 15.47 -3.82 26.23
CA THR A 119 15.15 -5.24 25.96
C THR A 119 15.21 -6.07 27.23
N SER A 120 14.23 -6.96 27.39
CA SER A 120 14.26 -8.06 28.37
C SER A 120 15.09 -9.26 27.89
N TYR A 121 15.55 -9.26 26.64
CA TYR A 121 16.21 -10.40 26.01
C TYR A 121 17.70 -10.48 26.34
N GLN A 122 18.13 -11.70 26.69
CA GLN A 122 19.55 -12.03 26.87
C GLN A 122 20.29 -12.16 25.53
N LEU A 123 19.58 -12.56 24.46
CA LEU A 123 20.15 -12.72 23.12
C LEU A 123 19.82 -11.52 22.24
N ALA A 124 20.86 -10.77 21.84
CA ALA A 124 20.75 -9.58 21.00
C ALA A 124 20.04 -9.87 19.66
N ALA A 125 20.27 -11.03 19.05
CA ALA A 125 19.63 -11.41 17.80
C ALA A 125 18.10 -11.49 17.91
N ILE A 126 17.59 -12.09 18.99
CA ILE A 126 16.15 -12.25 19.23
C ILE A 126 15.51 -10.90 19.50
N GLY A 127 16.11 -10.09 20.38
CA GLY A 127 15.55 -8.79 20.68
C GLY A 127 15.62 -7.80 19.51
N MET A 128 16.61 -7.92 18.61
CA MET A 128 16.65 -7.14 17.37
C MET A 128 15.55 -7.57 16.41
N PHE A 129 15.34 -8.88 16.24
CA PHE A 129 14.27 -9.42 15.42
C PHE A 129 12.88 -8.98 15.93
N ASP A 130 12.61 -9.16 17.22
CA ASP A 130 11.39 -8.73 17.90
C ASP A 130 11.06 -7.26 17.59
N ARG A 131 12.02 -6.36 17.82
CA ARG A 131 11.82 -4.93 17.62
C ARG A 131 11.56 -4.54 16.17
N ARG A 132 12.29 -5.16 15.24
CA ARG A 132 12.10 -4.89 13.80
C ARG A 132 10.71 -5.36 13.38
N ALA A 133 10.33 -6.58 13.76
CA ALA A 133 9.02 -7.15 13.48
C ALA A 133 7.89 -6.30 14.07
N ALA A 134 8.03 -5.84 15.32
CA ALA A 134 7.06 -4.96 15.96
C ALA A 134 6.93 -3.60 15.26
N PHE A 135 8.04 -2.98 14.88
CA PHE A 135 7.99 -1.67 14.20
C PHE A 135 7.38 -1.78 12.80
N ILE A 136 7.79 -2.80 12.04
CA ILE A 136 7.27 -3.07 10.69
C ILE A 136 5.77 -3.41 10.77
N GLY A 137 5.40 -4.25 11.73
CA GLY A 137 4.01 -4.56 12.06
C GLY A 137 3.18 -3.32 12.37
N MET A 138 3.72 -2.36 13.14
CA MET A 138 3.05 -1.08 13.42
C MET A 138 2.75 -0.29 12.15
N VAL A 139 3.74 -0.18 11.25
CA VAL A 139 3.57 0.53 9.98
C VAL A 139 2.54 -0.16 9.09
N ASN A 140 2.57 -1.49 9.04
CA ASN A 140 1.60 -2.28 8.26
C ASN A 140 0.19 -2.16 8.84
N TRP A 141 0.04 -2.17 10.17
CA TRP A 141 -1.25 -1.93 10.84
C TRP A 141 -1.79 -0.52 10.66
N ALA A 142 -0.93 0.49 10.48
CA ALA A 142 -1.40 1.83 10.13
C ALA A 142 -2.19 1.84 8.81
N PHE A 143 -1.80 1.01 7.83
CA PHE A 143 -2.62 0.80 6.61
C PHE A 143 -3.93 0.10 6.92
N VAL A 144 -3.93 -0.90 7.80
CA VAL A 144 -5.14 -1.67 8.18
C VAL A 144 -6.24 -0.75 8.68
N PHE A 145 -5.92 0.18 9.60
CA PHE A 145 -6.89 1.14 10.12
C PHE A 145 -7.44 2.09 9.05
N MET A 146 -6.56 2.54 8.15
CA MET A 146 -6.95 3.44 7.07
C MET A 146 -7.83 2.76 6.01
N LEU A 147 -7.56 1.48 5.72
CA LEU A 147 -8.36 0.68 4.79
C LEU A 147 -9.72 0.24 5.38
N ALA A 148 -9.86 0.21 6.71
CA ALA A 148 -11.12 -0.13 7.37
C ALA A 148 -12.15 1.02 7.36
N SER A 149 -11.70 2.25 7.16
CA SER A 149 -12.53 3.44 7.27
C SER A 149 -13.46 3.63 6.06
N ARG A 150 -14.78 3.58 6.31
CA ARG A 150 -15.81 3.88 5.31
C ARG A 150 -15.89 5.39 5.05
N ASN A 151 -16.15 5.77 3.80
CA ASN A 151 -16.28 7.18 3.37
C ASN A 151 -15.09 8.07 3.74
N SER A 152 -13.87 7.51 3.79
CA SER A 152 -12.67 8.27 4.06
C SER A 152 -12.22 9.06 2.83
N LEU A 153 -11.49 10.17 3.06
CA LEU A 153 -10.78 10.87 1.98
C LEU A 153 -9.88 9.90 1.18
N LEU A 154 -9.38 8.85 1.83
CA LEU A 154 -8.54 7.83 1.24
C LEU A 154 -9.22 7.08 0.09
N SER A 155 -10.50 6.72 0.22
CA SER A 155 -11.23 6.04 -0.86
C SER A 155 -11.45 6.97 -2.06
N ALA A 156 -11.76 8.25 -1.79
CA ALA A 156 -11.86 9.27 -2.83
C ALA A 156 -10.52 9.54 -3.54
N MET A 157 -9.41 9.52 -2.80
CA MET A 157 -8.06 9.77 -3.32
C MET A 157 -7.49 8.58 -4.10
N SER A 158 -7.65 7.36 -3.60
CA SER A 158 -7.10 6.13 -4.17
C SER A 158 -7.95 5.52 -5.29
N GLY A 159 -9.23 5.90 -5.38
CA GLY A 159 -10.16 5.34 -6.36
C GLY A 159 -10.66 3.93 -6.03
N PHE A 160 -10.20 3.34 -4.93
CA PHE A 160 -10.68 2.04 -4.48
C PHE A 160 -12.08 2.14 -3.89
N THR A 161 -12.96 1.22 -4.27
CA THR A 161 -14.24 1.07 -3.59
C THR A 161 -14.04 0.36 -2.26
N PHE A 162 -14.95 0.57 -1.31
CA PHE A 162 -14.87 -0.08 0.00
C PHE A 162 -14.87 -1.62 -0.14
N GLU A 163 -15.66 -2.17 -1.06
CA GLU A 163 -15.69 -3.61 -1.36
C GLU A 163 -14.33 -4.14 -1.82
N GLN A 164 -13.62 -3.36 -2.64
CA GLN A 164 -12.26 -3.72 -3.08
C GLN A 164 -11.23 -3.61 -1.96
N MET A 165 -11.45 -2.76 -0.95
CA MET A 165 -10.53 -2.56 0.17
C MET A 165 -10.61 -3.67 1.23
N ILE A 166 -11.74 -4.36 1.35
CA ILE A 166 -11.96 -5.41 2.38
C ILE A 166 -10.94 -6.55 2.28
N PRO A 167 -10.68 -7.17 1.10
CA PRO A 167 -9.68 -8.22 0.99
C PRO A 167 -8.28 -7.74 1.40
N TYR A 168 -7.89 -6.53 0.99
CA TYR A 168 -6.59 -5.95 1.36
C TYR A 168 -6.46 -5.67 2.85
N HIS A 169 -7.50 -5.12 3.46
CA HIS A 169 -7.55 -4.92 4.91
C HIS A 169 -7.34 -6.26 5.64
N ARG A 170 -8.03 -7.32 5.22
CA ARG A 170 -7.89 -8.66 5.81
C ARG A 170 -6.49 -9.24 5.61
N TRP A 171 -5.90 -9.11 4.43
CA TRP A 171 -4.55 -9.61 4.15
C TRP A 171 -3.49 -8.88 4.97
N LEU A 172 -3.52 -7.54 4.97
CA LEU A 172 -2.58 -6.72 5.74
C LEU A 172 -2.76 -6.92 7.25
N ALA A 173 -4.00 -7.08 7.73
CA ALA A 173 -4.25 -7.36 9.15
C ALA A 173 -3.63 -8.70 9.57
N ARG A 174 -3.78 -9.75 8.75
CA ARG A 174 -3.17 -11.06 9.01
C ARG A 174 -1.64 -11.00 8.98
N ILE A 175 -1.07 -10.36 7.97
CA ILE A 175 0.39 -10.22 7.84
C ILE A 175 0.95 -9.43 9.03
N GLY A 176 0.36 -8.27 9.32
CA GLY A 176 0.80 -7.44 10.44
C GLY A 176 0.61 -8.13 11.79
N LEU A 177 -0.46 -8.91 11.99
CA LEU A 177 -0.62 -9.72 13.19
C LEU A 177 0.51 -10.75 13.33
N LEU A 178 0.88 -11.46 12.25
CA LEU A 178 1.99 -12.41 12.26
C LEU A 178 3.33 -11.73 12.61
N GLU A 179 3.53 -10.50 12.16
CA GLU A 179 4.72 -9.69 12.48
C GLU A 179 4.74 -9.24 13.95
N PHE A 180 3.57 -9.06 14.57
CA PHE A 180 3.45 -8.74 15.99
C PHE A 180 3.50 -9.94 16.92
N ILE A 181 3.26 -11.17 16.44
CA ILE A 181 3.31 -12.38 17.30
C ILE A 181 4.66 -12.47 18.05
N PRO A 182 5.83 -12.28 17.40
CA PRO A 182 7.10 -12.23 18.12
C PRO A 182 7.08 -11.24 19.29
N HIS A 183 6.47 -10.09 19.09
CA HIS A 183 6.36 -9.04 20.10
C HIS A 183 5.45 -9.39 21.26
N PHE A 184 4.31 -10.02 21.00
CA PHE A 184 3.38 -10.38 22.07
C PHE A 184 3.82 -11.62 22.84
N VAL A 185 4.35 -12.63 22.16
CA VAL A 185 4.70 -13.90 22.78
C VAL A 185 5.98 -13.79 23.63
N TRP A 186 6.98 -13.05 23.17
CA TRP A 186 8.30 -13.04 23.81
C TRP A 186 8.54 -11.87 24.79
N ARG A 187 7.64 -10.87 24.85
CA ARG A 187 7.69 -9.80 25.89
C ARG A 187 6.74 -10.02 27.07
N MET A 188 5.89 -11.05 27.04
CA MET A 188 5.19 -11.54 28.25
C MET A 188 6.17 -12.24 29.17
#